data_AF-A0A2H4VJM6-F1
#
_entry.id   AF-A0A2H4VJM6-F1
#
_cell.length_a   1.000
_cell.length_b   1.000
_cell.length_c   1.000
_cell.angle_alpha   90.00
_cell.angle_beta   90.00
_cell.angle_gamma   90.00
#
_symmetry.space_group_name_H-M   'P 1'
#
loop_
_entity.id
_entity.type
_entity.pdbx_description
1 polymer ?
#
loop_
_entity_poly.entity_id
_entity_poly.type
_entity_poly.pdbx_seq_one_letter_code
_entity_poly.pdbx_strand_id
1 'polypeptide(L)'
;MLNIKNGLVLYGPQMEPTKANILIEGNQIVEVSPHASGGKEIDANGCIVSPSLINSHVHIGDSVVKDIGDGKSIETIVKPPHGLKHQLLANANPQDIINSMKNALHEMMDTGTTTLVDFREGGVRGVSLLKEAGEKIPMRKVILGRHDSFFQPLPHPLTQNIETEIMKNTQKILESSDGIGLSGFGEINDDVVDIITATCAGAGKLSAIHVAEYQEVQHNSLDCTGKTEVQRALEAGFDILIHVTAPLNQDLDLITETGKSVVCCPRSNGALSVGIPPIRDMWDKGINILLGTDNLMFNSPNMFREMEYALKVTRGHYQEYFPPVEILKMATVNAGQTLNQKIGCIEEGMLADIMMVEQLSDNPILSLINRTESKNIIGLMTDGNLVYLR
;
A
#
# COMPACT_ATOMS: atom_id res chain seq x y z
N MET A 1 -8.71 15.86 25.01
CA MET A 1 -9.94 15.32 24.41
C MET A 1 -10.40 16.21 23.27
N LEU A 2 -10.75 15.62 22.14
CA LEU A 2 -11.36 16.26 20.97
C LEU A 2 -12.72 15.61 20.72
N ASN A 3 -13.66 16.37 20.16
CA ASN A 3 -14.97 15.86 19.80
C ASN A 3 -15.37 16.36 18.41
N ILE A 4 -15.49 15.44 17.45
CA ILE A 4 -15.97 15.73 16.09
C ILE A 4 -17.48 15.55 16.08
N LYS A 5 -18.25 16.58 15.69
CA LYS A 5 -19.71 16.60 15.79
C LYS A 5 -20.39 16.89 14.47
N ASN A 6 -21.67 16.55 14.36
CA ASN A 6 -22.58 16.88 13.24
C ASN A 6 -22.19 16.32 11.86
N GLY A 7 -21.17 15.48 11.77
CA GLY A 7 -20.78 14.81 10.52
C GLY A 7 -21.56 13.53 10.25
N LEU A 8 -21.49 13.05 9.00
CA LEU A 8 -21.91 11.71 8.62
C LEU A 8 -20.72 10.75 8.75
N VAL A 9 -20.68 9.99 9.83
CA VAL A 9 -19.58 9.08 10.16
C VAL A 9 -19.71 7.78 9.38
N LEU A 10 -18.62 7.31 8.75
CA LEU A 10 -18.54 5.94 8.23
C LEU A 10 -18.10 5.02 9.37
N TYR A 11 -19.07 4.44 10.07
CA TYR A 11 -18.84 3.71 11.33
C TYR A 11 -18.57 2.22 11.10
N GLY A 12 -17.61 1.69 11.85
CA GLY A 12 -17.30 0.27 11.92
C GLY A 12 -16.70 -0.31 10.64
N PRO A 13 -16.38 -1.62 10.65
CA PRO A 13 -15.69 -2.30 9.54
C PRO A 13 -16.54 -2.40 8.26
N GLN A 14 -17.85 -2.18 8.36
CA GLN A 14 -18.77 -2.16 7.22
C GLN A 14 -18.99 -0.75 6.64
N MET A 15 -18.35 0.29 7.21
CA MET A 15 -18.44 1.67 6.76
C MET A 15 -19.89 2.20 6.73
N GLU A 16 -20.68 1.87 7.77
CA GLU A 16 -22.09 2.22 7.85
C GLU A 16 -22.26 3.74 8.06
N PRO A 17 -22.91 4.46 7.12
CA PRO A 17 -23.13 5.90 7.27
C PRO A 17 -24.06 6.21 8.44
N THR A 18 -23.52 6.82 9.49
CA THR A 18 -24.16 7.02 10.79
C THR A 18 -24.06 8.49 11.21
N LYS A 19 -25.16 9.08 11.67
CA LYS A 19 -25.13 10.41 12.31
C LYS A 19 -24.69 10.24 13.76
N ALA A 20 -23.43 10.53 14.04
CA ALA A 20 -22.83 10.40 15.36
C ALA A 20 -21.75 11.47 15.59
N ASN A 21 -21.41 11.68 16.85
CA ASN A 21 -20.23 12.41 17.26
C ASN A 21 -19.11 11.41 17.59
N ILE A 22 -17.85 11.83 17.47
CA ILE A 22 -16.68 11.02 17.77
C ILE A 22 -15.89 11.69 18.88
N LEU A 23 -15.85 11.07 20.06
CA LEU A 23 -15.02 11.51 21.18
C LEU A 23 -13.66 10.83 21.11
N ILE A 24 -12.61 11.64 21.22
CA ILE A 24 -11.21 11.21 21.07
C ILE A 24 -10.43 11.61 22.33
N GLU A 25 -9.78 10.64 22.95
CA GLU A 25 -8.90 10.84 24.10
C GLU A 25 -7.48 10.36 23.79
N GLY A 26 -6.50 11.26 23.93
CA GLY A 26 -5.13 10.99 23.46
C GLY A 26 -5.13 10.72 21.96
N ASN A 27 -4.74 9.51 21.57
CA ASN A 27 -4.70 9.06 20.18
C ASN A 27 -5.84 8.10 19.81
N GLN A 28 -6.79 7.84 20.71
CA GLN A 28 -7.81 6.81 20.53
C GLN A 28 -9.22 7.38 20.44
N ILE A 29 -10.04 6.72 19.64
CA ILE A 29 -11.49 6.90 19.60
C ILE A 29 -12.06 6.17 20.83
N VAL A 30 -12.72 6.91 21.72
CA VAL A 30 -13.27 6.35 22.97
C VAL A 30 -14.78 6.17 22.95
N GLU A 31 -15.48 6.91 22.09
CA GLU A 31 -16.93 6.80 21.92
C GLU A 31 -17.35 7.31 20.53
N VAL A 32 -18.21 6.55 19.86
CA VAL A 32 -18.93 6.99 18.66
C VAL A 32 -20.43 6.90 18.93
N SER A 33 -21.06 8.03 19.25
CA SER A 33 -22.50 8.05 19.57
C SER A 33 -23.14 9.40 19.25
N PRO A 34 -24.47 9.48 19.08
CA PRO A 34 -25.17 10.76 18.95
C PRO A 34 -25.01 11.70 20.16
N HIS A 35 -24.60 11.15 21.31
CA HIS A 35 -24.53 11.87 22.59
C HIS A 35 -23.09 12.12 23.05
N ALA A 36 -22.09 11.62 22.32
CA ALA A 36 -20.69 11.81 22.68
C ALA A 36 -20.37 13.31 22.78
N SER A 37 -19.80 13.70 23.93
CA SER A 37 -19.62 15.09 24.34
C SER A 37 -18.38 15.29 25.21
N GLY A 38 -17.87 16.52 25.25
CA GLY A 38 -16.66 16.89 25.99
C GLY A 38 -15.48 17.23 25.09
N GLY A 39 -14.39 17.71 25.70
CA GLY A 39 -13.19 18.14 24.97
C GLY A 39 -13.39 19.38 24.10
N LYS A 40 -12.41 19.66 23.23
CA LYS A 40 -12.50 20.73 22.22
C LYS A 40 -13.33 20.22 21.04
N GLU A 41 -14.38 20.97 20.71
CA GLU A 41 -15.30 20.61 19.62
C GLU A 41 -14.77 20.99 18.24
N ILE A 42 -15.03 20.14 17.27
CA ILE A 42 -14.82 20.32 15.84
C ILE A 42 -16.17 20.08 15.16
N ASP A 43 -16.71 21.08 14.49
CA ASP A 43 -17.97 20.96 13.75
C ASP A 43 -17.69 20.42 12.34
N ALA A 44 -18.23 19.23 12.05
CA ALA A 44 -18.13 18.55 10.76
C ALA A 44 -19.49 18.55 10.02
N ASN A 45 -20.37 19.52 10.32
CA ASN A 45 -21.62 19.67 9.60
C ASN A 45 -21.41 19.75 8.08
N GLY A 46 -22.18 18.97 7.32
CA GLY A 46 -22.03 18.87 5.86
C GLY A 46 -20.82 18.05 5.40
N CYS A 47 -20.11 17.38 6.30
CA CYS A 47 -18.97 16.53 5.98
C CYS A 47 -19.29 15.05 6.20
N ILE A 48 -18.63 14.22 5.40
CA ILE A 48 -18.40 12.80 5.66
C ILE A 48 -17.17 12.71 6.56
N VAL A 49 -17.28 11.95 7.65
CA VAL A 49 -16.16 11.65 8.55
C VAL A 49 -15.77 10.19 8.31
N SER A 50 -14.61 10.00 7.70
CA SER A 50 -14.11 8.70 7.22
C SER A 50 -12.78 8.37 7.88
N PRO A 51 -12.41 7.09 8.03
CA PRO A 51 -11.01 6.74 8.26
C PRO A 51 -10.13 7.37 7.19
N SER A 52 -8.95 7.83 7.59
CA SER A 52 -7.91 8.25 6.64
C SER A 52 -7.46 7.07 5.77
N LEU A 53 -6.97 7.38 4.58
CA LEU A 53 -6.59 6.39 3.58
C LEU A 53 -5.23 5.75 3.92
N ILE A 54 -5.08 4.50 3.52
CA ILE A 54 -3.86 3.70 3.65
C ILE A 54 -3.39 3.32 2.25
N ASN A 55 -2.19 3.76 1.87
CA ASN A 55 -1.55 3.38 0.63
C ASN A 55 -0.68 2.13 0.86
N SER A 56 -1.16 0.96 0.45
CA SER A 56 -0.60 -0.33 0.87
C SER A 56 0.58 -0.81 0.03
N HIS A 57 0.97 -0.05 -0.99
CA HIS A 57 2.16 -0.30 -1.78
C HIS A 57 2.55 0.95 -2.57
N VAL A 58 3.76 1.44 -2.34
CA VAL A 58 4.30 2.62 -3.01
C VAL A 58 5.83 2.61 -3.04
N HIS A 59 6.42 3.26 -4.03
CA HIS A 59 7.86 3.50 -4.14
C HIS A 59 8.19 4.99 -4.14
N ILE A 60 8.22 5.66 -2.98
CA ILE A 60 8.38 7.12 -3.00
C ILE A 60 9.80 7.60 -3.32
N GLY A 61 10.80 6.71 -3.32
CA GLY A 61 12.17 7.04 -3.73
C GLY A 61 12.26 7.43 -5.21
N ASP A 62 11.39 6.83 -6.01
CA ASP A 62 11.33 7.00 -7.46
C ASP A 62 10.79 8.37 -7.85
N SER A 63 10.24 9.13 -6.91
CA SER A 63 9.71 10.48 -7.12
C SER A 63 10.75 11.50 -7.61
N VAL A 64 12.04 11.18 -7.53
CA VAL A 64 13.13 11.99 -8.11
C VAL A 64 13.20 11.88 -9.65
N VAL A 65 12.57 10.84 -10.22
CA VAL A 65 12.53 10.56 -11.66
C VAL A 65 11.08 10.36 -12.09
N LYS A 66 10.37 11.44 -12.43
CA LYS A 66 8.98 11.37 -12.91
C LYS A 66 8.93 11.33 -14.44
N ASP A 67 8.06 10.47 -14.97
CA ASP A 67 7.67 10.33 -16.38
C ASP A 67 8.81 10.02 -17.38
N ILE A 68 9.99 9.62 -16.90
CA ILE A 68 11.10 9.27 -17.80
C ILE A 68 10.89 7.88 -18.40
N GLY A 69 10.99 7.74 -19.73
CA GLY A 69 10.95 6.42 -20.37
C GLY A 69 9.55 5.95 -20.78
N ASP A 70 8.56 6.85 -20.78
CA ASP A 70 7.26 6.63 -21.42
C ASP A 70 7.41 5.99 -22.83
N GLY A 71 6.54 5.01 -23.12
CA GLY A 71 6.55 4.21 -24.34
C GLY A 71 7.56 3.06 -24.41
N LYS A 72 8.33 2.77 -23.35
CA LYS A 72 9.26 1.61 -23.27
C LYS A 72 8.65 0.45 -22.47
N SER A 73 9.23 -0.75 -22.61
CA SER A 73 8.77 -1.95 -21.87
C SER A 73 9.07 -1.86 -20.37
N ILE A 74 8.30 -2.56 -19.55
CA ILE A 74 8.49 -2.67 -18.10
C ILE A 74 9.93 -3.09 -17.74
N GLU A 75 10.49 -4.04 -18.48
CA GLU A 75 11.86 -4.53 -18.29
C GLU A 75 12.91 -3.44 -18.46
N THR A 76 12.69 -2.53 -19.41
CA THR A 76 13.62 -1.44 -19.71
C THR A 76 13.55 -0.33 -18.66
N ILE A 77 12.36 -0.10 -18.07
CA ILE A 77 12.14 1.07 -17.22
C ILE A 77 12.38 0.73 -15.74
N VAL A 78 11.76 -0.32 -15.22
CA VAL A 78 11.66 -0.56 -13.77
C VAL A 78 12.45 -1.76 -13.27
N LYS A 79 12.72 -2.78 -14.09
CA LYS A 79 13.34 -4.02 -13.58
C LYS A 79 14.80 -3.82 -13.14
N PRO A 80 15.19 -4.27 -11.93
CA PRO A 80 16.59 -4.33 -11.54
C PRO A 80 17.41 -5.30 -12.41
N PRO A 81 18.75 -5.17 -12.50
CA PRO A 81 19.57 -4.06 -12.00
C PRO A 81 19.79 -2.95 -13.06
N HIS A 82 19.34 -3.18 -14.30
CA HIS A 82 19.66 -2.31 -15.45
C HIS A 82 18.53 -1.37 -15.88
N GLY A 83 17.33 -1.50 -15.31
CA GLY A 83 16.22 -0.60 -15.57
C GLY A 83 16.62 0.86 -15.35
N LEU A 84 16.11 1.75 -16.19
CA LEU A 84 16.43 3.18 -16.17
C LEU A 84 16.22 3.80 -14.77
N LYS A 85 15.20 3.35 -14.05
CA LYS A 85 14.94 3.70 -12.64
C LYS A 85 16.16 3.46 -11.75
N HIS A 86 16.73 2.26 -11.76
CA HIS A 86 17.84 1.88 -10.88
C HIS A 86 19.10 2.69 -11.15
N GLN A 87 19.39 2.95 -12.43
CA GLN A 87 20.56 3.75 -12.83
C GLN A 87 20.42 5.21 -12.37
N LEU A 88 19.24 5.80 -12.50
CA LEU A 88 19.02 7.20 -12.13
C LEU A 88 18.98 7.38 -10.61
N LEU A 89 18.36 6.45 -9.86
CA LEU A 89 18.36 6.47 -8.40
C LEU A 89 19.76 6.34 -7.81
N ALA A 90 20.59 5.44 -8.35
CA ALA A 90 21.96 5.23 -7.88
C ALA A 90 22.85 6.47 -8.08
N ASN A 91 22.54 7.29 -9.09
CA ASN A 91 23.29 8.49 -9.44
C ASN A 91 22.69 9.78 -8.86
N ALA A 92 21.48 9.74 -8.29
CA ALA A 92 20.82 10.91 -7.73
C ALA A 92 21.50 11.37 -6.43
N ASN A 93 21.54 12.69 -6.22
CA ASN A 93 22.03 13.27 -4.97
C ASN A 93 21.09 12.87 -3.81
N PRO A 94 21.60 12.35 -2.68
CA PRO A 94 20.77 11.98 -1.53
C PRO A 94 19.80 13.07 -1.07
N GLN A 95 20.21 14.34 -1.14
CA GLN A 95 19.35 15.45 -0.75
C GLN A 95 18.13 15.60 -1.68
N ASP A 96 18.31 15.33 -2.98
CA ASP A 96 17.22 15.39 -3.96
C ASP A 96 16.23 14.24 -3.75
N ILE A 97 16.74 13.05 -3.40
CA ILE A 97 15.91 11.90 -3.02
C ILE A 97 15.08 12.25 -1.77
N ILE A 98 15.72 12.78 -0.72
CA ILE A 98 15.04 13.20 0.52
C ILE A 98 13.95 14.23 0.23
N ASN A 99 14.27 15.27 -0.54
CA ASN A 99 13.32 16.33 -0.89
C ASN A 99 12.13 15.78 -1.71
N SER A 100 12.39 14.87 -2.66
CA SER A 100 11.35 14.28 -3.49
C SER A 100 10.42 13.38 -2.68
N MET A 101 10.97 12.55 -1.79
CA MET A 101 10.18 11.75 -0.85
C MET A 101 9.37 12.64 0.09
N LYS A 102 9.95 13.72 0.60
CA LYS A 102 9.24 14.68 1.47
C LYS A 102 8.03 15.28 0.75
N ASN A 103 8.18 15.66 -0.52
CA ASN A 103 7.08 16.17 -1.34
C ASN A 103 5.99 15.11 -1.55
N ALA A 104 6.37 13.86 -1.83
CA ALA A 104 5.43 12.74 -1.97
C ALA A 104 4.62 12.48 -0.68
N LEU A 105 5.27 12.56 0.48
CA LEU A 105 4.61 12.46 1.78
C LEU A 105 3.62 13.62 2.01
N HIS A 106 3.98 14.85 1.65
CA HIS A 106 3.04 15.97 1.72
C HIS A 106 1.84 15.79 0.78
N GLU A 107 2.07 15.35 -0.45
CA GLU A 107 0.99 15.07 -1.43
C GLU A 107 0.01 14.00 -0.92
N MET A 108 0.53 12.95 -0.27
CA MET A 108 -0.30 11.92 0.36
C MET A 108 -1.17 12.49 1.50
N MET A 109 -0.64 13.34 2.38
CA MET A 109 -1.45 13.99 3.42
C MET A 109 -2.50 14.93 2.83
N ASP A 110 -2.14 15.70 1.79
CA ASP A 110 -3.08 16.59 1.10
C ASP A 110 -4.21 15.83 0.40
N THR A 111 -4.01 14.53 0.14
CA THR A 111 -4.99 13.61 -0.45
C THR A 111 -5.52 12.58 0.54
N GLY A 112 -5.42 12.85 1.85
CA GLY A 112 -6.11 12.09 2.90
C GLY A 112 -5.43 10.79 3.33
N THR A 113 -4.19 10.53 2.89
CA THR A 113 -3.42 9.35 3.29
C THR A 113 -2.60 9.62 4.55
N THR A 114 -2.79 8.80 5.58
CA THR A 114 -2.02 8.90 6.85
C THR A 114 -1.07 7.73 7.08
N THR A 115 -1.19 6.66 6.29
CA THR A 115 -0.30 5.49 6.35
C THR A 115 0.15 5.09 4.95
N LEU A 116 1.46 4.84 4.78
CA LEU A 116 2.00 4.20 3.59
C LEU A 116 2.78 2.92 3.93
N VAL A 117 2.79 1.99 2.98
CA VAL A 117 3.69 0.84 2.93
C VAL A 117 4.66 1.06 1.79
N ASP A 118 5.88 1.46 2.12
CA ASP A 118 6.90 1.84 1.16
C ASP A 118 7.89 0.71 0.88
N PHE A 119 8.13 0.43 -0.39
CA PHE A 119 9.12 -0.54 -0.84
C PHE A 119 10.42 0.19 -1.16
N ARG A 120 11.44 -0.05 -0.32
CA ARG A 120 12.61 0.81 -0.21
C ARG A 120 13.91 0.14 -0.66
N GLU A 121 14.42 0.56 -1.81
CA GLU A 121 15.74 0.17 -2.31
C GLU A 121 16.90 0.80 -1.54
N GLY A 122 18.12 0.28 -1.75
CA GLY A 122 19.35 0.82 -1.17
C GLY A 122 19.64 0.33 0.25
N GLY A 123 18.98 -0.74 0.69
CA GLY A 123 19.14 -1.37 2.00
C GLY A 123 19.01 -0.39 3.16
N VAL A 124 19.89 -0.53 4.16
CA VAL A 124 19.87 0.32 5.37
C VAL A 124 19.98 1.81 5.03
N ARG A 125 20.75 2.16 3.99
CA ARG A 125 20.90 3.57 3.56
C ARG A 125 19.56 4.10 3.04
N GLY A 126 18.88 3.37 2.18
CA GLY A 126 17.57 3.78 1.66
C GLY A 126 16.52 3.96 2.76
N VAL A 127 16.48 3.01 3.71
CA VAL A 127 15.62 3.10 4.90
C VAL A 127 15.94 4.37 5.71
N SER A 128 17.22 4.69 5.91
CA SER A 128 17.64 5.90 6.61
C SER A 128 17.19 7.18 5.90
N LEU A 129 17.31 7.24 4.57
CA LEU A 129 16.88 8.42 3.79
C LEU A 129 15.38 8.66 3.90
N LEU A 130 14.57 7.59 3.87
CA LEU A 130 13.12 7.70 4.04
C LEU A 130 12.75 8.20 5.43
N LYS A 131 13.42 7.69 6.47
CA LYS A 131 13.23 8.18 7.85
C LYS A 131 13.56 9.66 7.99
N GLU A 132 14.66 10.10 7.38
CA GLU A 132 15.05 11.51 7.37
C GLU A 132 14.01 12.38 6.65
N ALA A 133 13.57 11.97 5.45
CA ALA A 133 12.54 12.69 4.70
C ALA A 133 11.23 12.83 5.47
N GLY A 134 10.86 11.79 6.22
CA GLY A 134 9.61 11.72 6.97
C GLY A 134 9.65 12.19 8.41
N GLU A 135 10.81 12.60 8.96
CA GLU A 135 11.01 12.85 10.41
C GLU A 135 9.97 13.82 11.00
N LYS A 136 9.68 14.91 10.28
CA LYS A 136 8.76 15.97 10.73
C LYS A 136 7.37 15.87 10.10
N ILE A 137 7.09 14.78 9.39
CA ILE A 137 5.81 14.55 8.72
C ILE A 137 4.99 13.59 9.58
N PRO A 138 3.82 14.01 10.11
CA PRO A 138 2.97 13.20 10.96
C PRO A 138 2.21 12.21 10.08
N MET A 139 2.91 11.17 9.64
CA MET A 139 2.40 10.11 8.78
C MET A 139 3.07 8.81 9.19
N ARG A 140 2.31 7.74 9.31
CA ARG A 140 2.82 6.42 9.63
C ARG A 140 3.48 5.80 8.41
N LYS A 141 4.72 5.39 8.58
CA LYS A 141 5.60 4.87 7.53
C LYS A 141 5.89 3.41 7.85
N VAL A 142 5.28 2.48 7.11
CA VAL A 142 5.66 1.05 7.13
C VAL A 142 6.71 0.87 6.03
N ILE A 143 7.95 0.56 6.42
CA ILE A 143 9.09 0.51 5.50
C ILE A 143 9.47 -0.94 5.23
N LEU A 144 9.37 -1.38 3.97
CA LEU A 144 9.80 -2.69 3.51
C LEU A 144 11.10 -2.54 2.71
N GLY A 145 12.24 -2.84 3.35
CA GLY A 145 13.55 -2.59 2.75
C GLY A 145 13.98 -3.68 1.76
N ARG A 146 14.90 -3.34 0.86
CA ARG A 146 15.52 -4.27 -0.10
C ARG A 146 16.99 -3.92 -0.32
N HIS A 147 17.85 -4.94 -0.40
CA HIS A 147 19.28 -4.79 -0.68
C HIS A 147 19.65 -5.44 -2.02
N ASP A 148 20.65 -4.88 -2.70
CA ASP A 148 21.08 -5.35 -4.02
C ASP A 148 21.69 -6.75 -4.00
N SER A 149 22.20 -7.20 -2.83
CA SER A 149 22.71 -8.57 -2.66
C SER A 149 21.65 -9.65 -2.89
N PHE A 150 20.36 -9.30 -2.86
CA PHE A 150 19.26 -10.24 -3.06
C PHE A 150 19.07 -10.62 -4.53
N PHE A 151 19.63 -9.85 -5.47
CA PHE A 151 19.53 -10.13 -6.90
C PHE A 151 20.46 -11.30 -7.29
N GLN A 152 19.95 -12.51 -7.16
CA GLN A 152 20.62 -13.77 -7.48
C GLN A 152 19.72 -14.57 -8.44
N PRO A 153 19.68 -14.23 -9.74
CA PRO A 153 18.80 -14.91 -10.69
C PRO A 153 19.23 -16.36 -10.91
N LEU A 154 18.24 -17.22 -11.20
CA LEU A 154 18.47 -18.60 -11.63
C LEU A 154 19.33 -18.64 -12.92
N PRO A 155 20.10 -19.73 -13.16
CA PRO A 155 20.12 -21.00 -12.41
C PRO A 155 21.26 -21.11 -11.40
N HIS A 156 21.89 -20.02 -10.98
CA HIS A 156 23.10 -20.08 -10.16
C HIS A 156 22.75 -20.46 -8.70
N PRO A 157 23.18 -21.65 -8.21
CA PRO A 157 22.96 -22.03 -6.82
C PRO A 157 23.78 -21.12 -5.91
N LEU A 158 23.25 -20.80 -4.73
CA LEU A 158 23.95 -19.94 -3.78
C LEU A 158 25.18 -20.65 -3.23
N THR A 159 26.23 -19.87 -2.99
CA THR A 159 27.33 -20.31 -2.15
C THR A 159 27.03 -19.98 -0.70
N GLN A 160 27.57 -20.75 0.24
CA GLN A 160 27.41 -20.49 1.68
C GLN A 160 27.77 -19.05 2.09
N ASN A 161 28.75 -18.45 1.41
CA ASN A 161 29.13 -17.06 1.65
C ASN A 161 28.02 -16.07 1.24
N ILE A 162 27.34 -16.33 0.11
CA ILE A 162 26.24 -15.49 -0.38
C ILE A 162 25.02 -15.64 0.52
N GLU A 163 24.66 -16.87 0.94
CA GLU A 163 23.57 -17.10 1.90
C GLU A 163 23.79 -16.32 3.20
N THR A 164 25.02 -16.40 3.74
CA THR A 164 25.42 -15.69 4.96
C THR A 164 25.34 -14.17 4.76
N GLU A 165 25.75 -13.66 3.60
CA GLU A 165 25.64 -12.25 3.27
C GLU A 165 24.19 -11.78 3.19
N ILE A 166 23.32 -12.53 2.51
CA ILE A 166 21.89 -12.23 2.38
C ILE A 166 21.25 -12.20 3.76
N MET A 167 21.42 -13.24 4.56
CA MET A 167 20.87 -13.29 5.93
C MET A 167 21.32 -12.09 6.77
N LYS A 168 22.62 -11.77 6.73
CA LYS A 168 23.18 -10.63 7.46
C LYS A 168 22.61 -9.29 6.99
N ASN A 169 22.47 -9.09 5.67
CA ASN A 169 21.91 -7.86 5.12
C ASN A 169 20.41 -7.73 5.43
N THR A 170 19.66 -8.83 5.36
CA THR A 170 18.26 -8.89 5.80
C THR A 170 18.12 -8.49 7.27
N GLN A 171 18.90 -9.10 8.17
CA GLN A 171 18.88 -8.77 9.60
C GLN A 171 19.17 -7.27 9.85
N LYS A 172 20.20 -6.72 9.21
CA LYS A 172 20.54 -5.29 9.33
C LYS A 172 19.44 -4.36 8.84
N ILE A 173 18.78 -4.69 7.73
CA ILE A 173 17.62 -3.91 7.24
C ILE A 173 16.51 -3.97 8.29
N LEU A 174 16.21 -5.17 8.80
CA LEU A 174 15.17 -5.38 9.78
C LEU A 174 15.45 -4.68 11.12
N GLU A 175 16.68 -4.35 11.50
CA GLU A 175 16.94 -3.51 12.69
C GLU A 175 16.26 -2.12 12.61
N SER A 176 15.98 -1.64 11.40
CA SER A 176 15.48 -0.29 11.16
C SER A 176 14.26 -0.19 10.26
N SER A 177 13.64 -1.30 9.86
CA SER A 177 12.47 -1.34 8.98
C SER A 177 11.37 -2.24 9.54
N ASP A 178 10.22 -2.27 8.90
CA ASP A 178 9.05 -3.05 9.29
C ASP A 178 8.97 -4.40 8.57
N GLY A 179 9.86 -4.62 7.59
CA GLY A 179 9.90 -5.84 6.80
C GLY A 179 10.78 -5.75 5.56
N ILE A 180 10.59 -6.69 4.64
CA ILE A 180 11.27 -6.77 3.35
C ILE A 180 10.26 -6.79 2.21
N GLY A 181 10.57 -6.04 1.14
CA GLY A 181 9.76 -5.98 -0.09
C GLY A 181 10.59 -6.37 -1.31
N LEU A 182 10.23 -7.44 -2.03
CA LEU A 182 10.98 -7.98 -3.17
C LEU A 182 10.36 -7.62 -4.53
N SER A 183 11.17 -7.51 -5.59
CA SER A 183 10.72 -7.16 -6.96
C SER A 183 9.99 -8.28 -7.70
N GLY A 184 10.13 -9.53 -7.26
CA GLY A 184 9.56 -10.69 -7.93
C GLY A 184 10.60 -11.78 -8.18
N PHE A 185 10.19 -12.89 -8.79
CA PHE A 185 11.03 -14.08 -8.97
C PHE A 185 11.92 -14.02 -10.22
N GLY A 186 11.76 -13.00 -11.07
CA GLY A 186 12.60 -12.82 -12.25
C GLY A 186 14.08 -12.54 -11.93
N GLU A 187 14.38 -11.95 -10.77
CA GLU A 187 15.75 -11.57 -10.39
C GLU A 187 16.27 -12.31 -9.16
N ILE A 188 15.48 -13.18 -8.54
CA ILE A 188 15.74 -13.76 -7.22
C ILE A 188 15.45 -15.25 -7.24
N ASN A 189 16.39 -16.06 -6.74
CA ASN A 189 16.20 -17.50 -6.58
C ASN A 189 15.40 -17.86 -5.31
N ASP A 190 14.91 -19.10 -5.25
CA ASP A 190 14.08 -19.56 -4.14
C ASP A 190 14.84 -19.61 -2.81
N ASP A 191 16.14 -19.95 -2.82
CA ASP A 191 16.97 -19.97 -1.60
C ASP A 191 17.07 -18.57 -0.94
N VAL A 192 17.22 -17.50 -1.74
CA VAL A 192 17.20 -16.11 -1.24
C VAL A 192 15.84 -15.81 -0.60
N VAL A 193 14.77 -16.20 -1.28
CA VAL A 193 13.39 -15.99 -0.82
C VAL A 193 13.16 -16.69 0.52
N ASP A 194 13.54 -17.96 0.66
CA ASP A 194 13.39 -18.74 1.88
C ASP A 194 14.19 -18.14 3.05
N ILE A 195 15.42 -17.70 2.80
CA ILE A 195 16.22 -17.00 3.82
C ILE A 195 15.51 -15.72 4.28
N ILE A 196 14.95 -14.95 3.35
CA ILE A 196 14.30 -13.67 3.64
C ILE A 196 13.00 -13.88 4.43
N THR A 197 12.10 -14.76 3.97
CA THR A 197 10.83 -15.00 4.63
C THR A 197 11.04 -15.62 6.02
N ALA A 198 11.96 -16.58 6.16
CA ALA A 198 12.31 -17.14 7.47
C ALA A 198 12.89 -16.10 8.43
N THR A 199 13.75 -15.20 7.92
CA THR A 199 14.33 -14.12 8.75
C THR A 199 13.27 -13.09 9.17
N CYS A 200 12.36 -12.70 8.27
CA CYS A 200 11.22 -11.85 8.58
C CYS A 200 10.30 -12.47 9.63
N ALA A 201 9.92 -13.73 9.44
CA ALA A 201 9.06 -14.46 10.37
C ALA A 201 9.71 -14.58 11.76
N GLY A 202 11.01 -14.92 11.84
CA GLY A 202 11.76 -14.97 13.09
C GLY A 202 11.86 -13.63 13.82
N ALA A 203 11.78 -12.52 13.10
CA ALA A 203 11.77 -11.17 13.65
C ALA A 203 10.35 -10.62 13.93
N GLY A 204 9.29 -11.35 13.56
CA GLY A 204 7.90 -10.87 13.62
C GLY A 204 7.65 -9.69 12.68
N LYS A 205 8.28 -9.67 11.51
CA LYS A 205 8.24 -8.57 10.54
C LYS A 205 7.66 -9.01 9.21
N LEU A 206 7.18 -8.04 8.43
CA LEU A 206 6.46 -8.30 7.19
C LEU A 206 7.40 -8.78 6.09
N SER A 207 6.86 -9.60 5.20
CA SER A 207 7.48 -9.96 3.93
C SER A 207 6.47 -9.78 2.80
N ALA A 208 6.88 -9.06 1.76
CA ALA A 208 6.03 -8.80 0.59
C ALA A 208 6.80 -8.99 -0.73
N ILE A 209 6.09 -9.38 -1.79
CA ILE A 209 6.69 -9.65 -3.09
C ILE A 209 5.72 -9.33 -4.23
N HIS A 210 6.24 -8.80 -5.33
CA HIS A 210 5.49 -8.69 -6.58
C HIS A 210 5.38 -10.05 -7.26
N VAL A 211 4.18 -10.42 -7.67
CA VAL A 211 3.93 -11.69 -8.36
C VAL A 211 2.85 -11.53 -9.41
N ALA A 212 3.00 -12.27 -10.50
CA ALA A 212 2.00 -12.32 -11.56
C ALA A 212 1.63 -10.93 -12.10
N GLU A 213 2.61 -10.02 -12.18
CA GLU A 213 2.39 -8.65 -12.65
C GLU A 213 2.09 -8.60 -14.15
N TYR A 214 2.55 -9.60 -14.91
CA TYR A 214 2.16 -9.83 -16.29
C TYR A 214 2.26 -11.32 -16.64
N GLN A 215 1.58 -11.72 -17.71
CA GLN A 215 1.40 -13.14 -18.03
C GLN A 215 2.73 -13.89 -18.29
N GLU A 216 3.73 -13.23 -18.84
CA GLU A 216 5.01 -13.85 -19.20
C GLU A 216 5.85 -14.25 -17.96
N VAL A 217 5.86 -13.47 -16.87
CA VAL A 217 6.60 -13.87 -15.65
C VAL A 217 6.03 -15.14 -15.02
N GLN A 218 4.72 -15.32 -15.15
CA GLN A 218 4.02 -16.51 -14.67
C GLN A 218 4.37 -17.76 -15.49
N HIS A 219 4.32 -17.66 -16.82
CA HIS A 219 4.75 -18.76 -17.69
C HIS A 219 6.24 -19.07 -17.52
N ASN A 220 7.11 -18.06 -17.44
CA ASN A 220 8.54 -18.26 -17.23
C ASN A 220 8.82 -18.97 -15.90
N SER A 221 8.08 -18.63 -14.83
CA SER A 221 8.18 -19.34 -13.55
C SER A 221 7.73 -20.80 -13.68
N LEU A 222 6.59 -21.06 -14.33
CA LEU A 222 6.08 -22.42 -14.57
C LEU A 222 7.05 -23.26 -15.38
N ASP A 223 7.63 -22.72 -16.45
CA ASP A 223 8.56 -23.43 -17.32
C ASP A 223 9.88 -23.75 -16.60
N CYS A 224 10.38 -22.82 -15.78
CA CYS A 224 11.64 -22.99 -15.05
C CYS A 224 11.51 -23.89 -13.81
N THR A 225 10.38 -23.83 -13.10
CA THR A 225 10.24 -24.40 -11.74
C THR A 225 9.09 -25.38 -11.59
N GLY A 226 8.18 -25.45 -12.56
CA GLY A 226 6.92 -26.18 -12.47
C GLY A 226 5.84 -25.48 -11.64
N LYS A 227 6.08 -24.25 -11.15
CA LYS A 227 5.18 -23.50 -10.26
C LYS A 227 4.98 -22.07 -10.73
N THR A 228 3.78 -21.55 -10.50
CA THR A 228 3.46 -20.12 -10.70
C THR A 228 4.25 -19.26 -9.72
N GLU A 229 4.45 -17.98 -10.02
CA GLU A 229 5.06 -17.03 -9.07
C GLU A 229 4.22 -16.93 -7.79
N VAL A 230 2.90 -16.93 -7.92
CA VAL A 230 1.98 -16.92 -6.77
C VAL A 230 2.20 -18.17 -5.90
N GLN A 231 2.23 -19.37 -6.49
CA GLN A 231 2.45 -20.60 -5.73
C GLN A 231 3.80 -20.55 -4.99
N ARG A 232 4.88 -20.13 -5.66
CA ARG A 232 6.20 -20.00 -5.04
C ARG A 232 6.19 -19.02 -3.87
N ALA A 233 5.52 -17.87 -4.01
CA ALA A 233 5.42 -16.89 -2.93
C ALA A 233 4.64 -17.42 -1.72
N LEU A 234 3.55 -18.14 -1.97
CA LEU A 234 2.73 -18.73 -0.91
C LEU A 234 3.48 -19.85 -0.16
N GLU A 235 4.17 -20.73 -0.89
CA GLU A 235 4.99 -21.79 -0.29
C GLU A 235 6.16 -21.24 0.52
N ALA A 236 6.79 -20.16 0.06
CA ALA A 236 7.84 -19.45 0.79
C ALA A 236 7.34 -18.73 2.05
N GLY A 237 6.02 -18.52 2.17
CA GLY A 237 5.40 -17.93 3.35
C GLY A 237 5.29 -16.41 3.36
N PHE A 238 5.36 -15.73 2.21
CA PHE A 238 5.15 -14.27 2.14
C PHE A 238 3.82 -13.84 2.75
N ASP A 239 3.78 -12.65 3.35
CA ASP A 239 2.58 -12.10 4.01
C ASP A 239 1.67 -11.37 3.03
N ILE A 240 2.27 -10.68 2.05
CA ILE A 240 1.56 -9.80 1.11
C ILE A 240 2.05 -10.05 -0.32
N LEU A 241 1.10 -10.26 -1.23
CA LEU A 241 1.35 -10.39 -2.67
C LEU A 241 0.98 -9.09 -3.38
N ILE A 242 1.85 -8.56 -4.23
CA ILE A 242 1.62 -7.33 -4.97
C ILE A 242 1.22 -7.64 -6.42
N HIS A 243 0.26 -6.89 -6.94
CA HIS A 243 -0.34 -6.95 -8.27
C HIS A 243 -1.33 -8.09 -8.49
N VAL A 244 -0.83 -9.31 -8.68
CA VAL A 244 -1.64 -10.48 -9.08
C VAL A 244 -2.56 -10.15 -10.28
N THR A 245 -2.01 -9.53 -11.33
CA THR A 245 -2.79 -9.13 -12.53
C THR A 245 -3.08 -10.29 -13.46
N ALA A 246 -2.16 -11.26 -13.53
CA ALA A 246 -2.24 -12.41 -14.41
C ALA A 246 -2.14 -13.72 -13.62
N PRO A 247 -3.03 -13.99 -12.64
CA PRO A 247 -3.04 -15.27 -11.94
C PRO A 247 -3.30 -16.41 -12.95
N LEU A 248 -2.64 -17.55 -12.75
CA LEU A 248 -2.84 -18.74 -13.58
C LEU A 248 -3.33 -19.92 -12.73
N ASN A 249 -3.90 -20.92 -13.40
CA ASN A 249 -4.31 -22.19 -12.78
C ASN A 249 -5.22 -21.97 -11.54
N GLN A 250 -4.74 -22.37 -10.36
CA GLN A 250 -5.45 -22.31 -9.08
C GLN A 250 -4.90 -21.19 -8.18
N ASP A 251 -4.16 -20.23 -8.72
CA ASP A 251 -3.49 -19.17 -7.94
C ASP A 251 -4.45 -18.46 -6.97
N LEU A 252 -5.66 -18.09 -7.43
CA LEU A 252 -6.63 -17.42 -6.56
C LEU A 252 -7.21 -18.35 -5.48
N ASP A 253 -7.33 -19.65 -5.76
CA ASP A 253 -7.76 -20.64 -4.77
C ASP A 253 -6.68 -20.80 -3.68
N LEU A 254 -5.41 -20.90 -4.08
CA LEU A 254 -4.28 -20.99 -3.16
C LEU A 254 -4.14 -19.74 -2.27
N ILE A 255 -4.37 -18.55 -2.82
CA ILE A 255 -4.37 -17.30 -2.02
C ILE A 255 -5.50 -17.35 -0.98
N THR A 256 -6.68 -17.83 -1.38
CA THR A 256 -7.83 -17.96 -0.47
C THR A 256 -7.53 -18.95 0.66
N GLU A 257 -6.97 -20.12 0.34
CA GLU A 257 -6.63 -21.17 1.31
C GLU A 257 -5.57 -20.72 2.33
N THR A 258 -4.61 -19.92 1.90
CA THR A 258 -3.52 -19.42 2.75
C THR A 258 -3.91 -18.16 3.54
N GLY A 259 -5.00 -17.49 3.17
CA GLY A 259 -5.46 -16.26 3.81
C GLY A 259 -4.53 -15.06 3.64
N LYS A 260 -3.61 -15.12 2.67
CA LYS A 260 -2.66 -14.04 2.40
C LYS A 260 -3.34 -12.88 1.69
N SER A 261 -2.81 -11.69 1.92
CA SER A 261 -3.41 -10.46 1.40
C SER A 261 -2.82 -10.07 0.05
N VAL A 262 -3.63 -9.45 -0.80
CA VAL A 262 -3.22 -9.00 -2.14
C VAL A 262 -3.34 -7.48 -2.26
N VAL A 263 -2.27 -6.80 -2.67
CA VAL A 263 -2.32 -5.36 -2.99
C VAL A 263 -2.47 -5.18 -4.50
N CYS A 264 -3.61 -4.63 -4.92
CA CYS A 264 -3.89 -4.27 -6.31
C CYS A 264 -3.43 -2.84 -6.60
N CYS A 265 -2.76 -2.62 -7.73
CA CYS A 265 -2.25 -1.32 -8.15
C CYS A 265 -2.71 -0.95 -9.57
N PRO A 266 -4.03 -0.96 -9.85
CA PRO A 266 -4.57 -0.94 -11.20
C PRO A 266 -4.11 0.27 -12.03
N ARG A 267 -3.87 1.45 -11.43
CA ARG A 267 -3.35 2.60 -12.21
C ARG A 267 -1.92 2.38 -12.71
N SER A 268 -1.06 1.77 -11.89
CA SER A 268 0.31 1.43 -12.29
C SER A 268 0.30 0.35 -13.37
N ASN A 269 -0.50 -0.69 -13.16
CA ASN A 269 -0.63 -1.76 -14.14
C ASN A 269 -1.19 -1.24 -15.49
N GLY A 270 -2.14 -0.31 -15.45
CA GLY A 270 -2.65 0.38 -16.63
C GLY A 270 -1.60 1.26 -17.32
N ALA A 271 -0.78 2.00 -16.56
CA ALA A 271 0.30 2.82 -17.12
C ALA A 271 1.39 1.97 -17.79
N LEU A 272 1.69 0.80 -17.25
CA LEU A 272 2.69 -0.14 -17.77
C LEU A 272 2.16 -1.08 -18.85
N SER A 273 0.85 -1.02 -19.17
CA SER A 273 0.20 -1.90 -20.15
C SER A 273 0.35 -3.39 -19.84
N VAL A 274 0.35 -3.76 -18.54
CA VAL A 274 0.54 -5.15 -18.08
C VAL A 274 -0.75 -5.86 -17.68
N GLY A 275 -1.89 -5.18 -17.83
CA GLY A 275 -3.21 -5.69 -17.47
C GLY A 275 -3.80 -4.97 -16.26
N ILE A 276 -4.88 -5.53 -15.71
CA ILE A 276 -5.60 -5.00 -14.56
C ILE A 276 -5.86 -6.16 -13.60
N PRO A 277 -5.62 -6.01 -12.29
CA PRO A 277 -5.94 -7.06 -11.32
C PRO A 277 -7.40 -7.51 -11.40
N PRO A 278 -7.69 -8.82 -11.38
CA PRO A 278 -9.06 -9.35 -11.40
C PRO A 278 -9.73 -9.18 -10.03
N ILE A 279 -9.96 -7.91 -9.63
CA ILE A 279 -10.50 -7.52 -8.32
C ILE A 279 -11.83 -8.21 -8.03
N ARG A 280 -12.71 -8.36 -9.04
CA ARG A 280 -14.00 -9.04 -8.86
C ARG A 280 -13.80 -10.53 -8.53
N ASP A 281 -12.98 -11.24 -9.30
CA ASP A 281 -12.73 -12.67 -9.05
C ASP A 281 -12.08 -12.91 -7.68
N MET A 282 -11.14 -12.04 -7.28
CA MET A 282 -10.55 -12.09 -5.94
C MET A 282 -11.58 -11.84 -4.84
N TRP A 283 -12.47 -10.85 -5.03
CA TRP A 283 -13.50 -10.50 -4.08
C TRP A 283 -14.55 -11.60 -3.94
N ASP A 284 -14.99 -12.21 -5.05
CA ASP A 284 -15.93 -13.34 -5.06
C ASP A 284 -15.37 -14.57 -4.34
N LYS A 285 -14.03 -14.70 -4.27
CA LYS A 285 -13.33 -15.75 -3.52
C LYS A 285 -13.06 -15.40 -2.05
N GLY A 286 -13.37 -14.18 -1.62
CA GLY A 286 -13.15 -13.74 -0.24
C GLY A 286 -11.68 -13.42 0.08
N ILE A 287 -10.85 -13.16 -0.93
CA ILE A 287 -9.46 -12.73 -0.73
C ILE A 287 -9.45 -11.34 -0.08
N ASN A 288 -8.57 -11.13 0.90
CA ASN A 288 -8.36 -9.80 1.48
C ASN A 288 -7.57 -8.92 0.50
N ILE A 289 -8.26 -7.97 -0.13
CA ILE A 289 -7.70 -7.08 -1.14
C ILE A 289 -7.38 -5.72 -0.53
N LEU A 290 -6.25 -5.16 -0.91
CA LEU A 290 -5.78 -3.82 -0.57
C LEU A 290 -5.53 -3.01 -1.85
N LEU A 291 -5.43 -1.69 -1.71
CA LEU A 291 -5.01 -0.80 -2.80
C LEU A 291 -3.66 -0.15 -2.53
N GLY A 292 -2.87 -0.01 -3.59
CA GLY A 292 -1.61 0.73 -3.59
C GLY A 292 -1.45 1.54 -4.87
N THR A 293 -0.70 2.63 -4.80
CA THR A 293 -0.43 3.49 -5.98
C THR A 293 0.83 3.11 -6.74
N ASP A 294 1.67 2.27 -6.12
CA ASP A 294 2.92 1.76 -6.69
C ASP A 294 3.87 2.91 -7.10
N ASN A 295 4.38 2.91 -8.33
CA ASN A 295 5.56 3.67 -8.68
C ASN A 295 5.26 5.14 -8.97
N LEU A 296 5.87 6.04 -8.17
CA LEU A 296 5.73 7.49 -8.34
C LEU A 296 6.33 8.04 -9.63
N MET A 297 7.12 7.22 -10.31
CA MET A 297 7.62 7.50 -11.64
C MET A 297 6.49 7.67 -12.67
N PHE A 298 5.37 6.96 -12.52
CA PHE A 298 4.25 7.01 -13.48
C PHE A 298 2.94 7.50 -12.86
N ASN A 299 2.80 7.40 -11.54
CA ASN A 299 1.55 7.71 -10.85
C ASN A 299 1.76 8.64 -9.66
N SER A 300 0.94 9.69 -9.59
CA SER A 300 0.79 10.42 -8.33
C SER A 300 0.29 9.49 -7.21
N PRO A 301 0.79 9.61 -5.96
CA PRO A 301 0.43 8.76 -4.82
C PRO A 301 -0.93 9.13 -4.23
N ASN A 302 -1.92 9.34 -5.09
CA ASN A 302 -3.26 9.80 -4.75
C ASN A 302 -4.23 8.61 -4.72
N MET A 303 -4.65 8.23 -3.50
CA MET A 303 -5.56 7.11 -3.27
C MET A 303 -6.99 7.35 -3.76
N PHE A 304 -7.47 8.60 -3.84
CA PHE A 304 -8.78 8.88 -4.46
C PHE A 304 -8.80 8.49 -5.94
N ARG A 305 -7.73 8.83 -6.66
CA ARG A 305 -7.57 8.42 -8.07
C ARG A 305 -7.42 6.91 -8.20
N GLU A 306 -6.73 6.25 -7.27
CA GLU A 306 -6.60 4.79 -7.26
C GLU A 306 -7.96 4.11 -7.06
N MET A 307 -8.72 4.52 -6.04
CA MET A 307 -10.06 4.01 -5.77
C MET A 307 -11.02 4.24 -6.93
N GLU A 308 -11.03 5.44 -7.52
CA GLU A 308 -11.90 5.76 -8.65
C GLU A 308 -11.59 4.87 -9.86
N TYR A 309 -10.30 4.71 -10.18
CA TYR A 309 -9.86 3.88 -11.29
C TYR A 309 -10.19 2.40 -11.03
N ALA A 310 -9.88 1.88 -9.83
CA ALA A 310 -10.18 0.51 -9.42
C ALA A 310 -11.69 0.19 -9.54
N LEU A 311 -12.56 1.09 -9.07
CA LEU A 311 -14.01 0.91 -9.18
C LEU A 311 -14.48 0.86 -10.63
N LYS A 312 -14.05 1.83 -11.45
CA LYS A 312 -14.52 1.96 -12.83
C LYS A 312 -13.98 0.86 -13.73
N VAL A 313 -12.70 0.49 -13.58
CA VAL A 313 -12.10 -0.58 -14.39
C VAL A 313 -12.68 -1.93 -14.04
N THR A 314 -12.96 -2.21 -12.76
CA THR A 314 -13.63 -3.45 -12.34
C THR A 314 -15.03 -3.53 -12.93
N ARG A 315 -15.85 -2.48 -12.78
CA ARG A 315 -17.20 -2.47 -13.37
C ARG A 315 -17.18 -2.54 -14.90
N GLY A 316 -16.24 -1.84 -15.53
CA GLY A 316 -16.11 -1.79 -16.99
C GLY A 316 -15.66 -3.12 -17.59
N HIS A 317 -14.69 -3.78 -16.96
CA HIS A 317 -14.15 -5.06 -17.40
C HIS A 317 -15.17 -6.20 -17.23
N TYR A 318 -15.78 -6.30 -16.06
CA TYR A 318 -16.75 -7.36 -15.76
C TYR A 318 -18.17 -7.06 -16.24
N GLN A 319 -18.45 -5.82 -16.65
CA GLN A 319 -19.78 -5.35 -17.09
C GLN A 319 -20.88 -5.56 -16.04
N GLU A 320 -20.50 -5.55 -14.76
CA GLU A 320 -21.38 -5.81 -13.63
C GLU A 320 -21.24 -4.73 -12.55
N TYR A 321 -22.23 -4.68 -11.65
CA TYR A 321 -22.15 -3.83 -10.47
C TYR A 321 -21.10 -4.37 -9.48
N PHE A 322 -20.15 -3.52 -9.11
CA PHE A 322 -19.24 -3.76 -7.99
C PHE A 322 -19.55 -2.77 -6.85
N PRO A 323 -19.73 -3.20 -5.59
CA PRO A 323 -20.06 -2.28 -4.50
C PRO A 323 -18.91 -1.30 -4.20
N PRO A 324 -19.16 0.03 -4.18
CA PRO A 324 -18.10 1.01 -3.96
C PRO A 324 -17.54 0.98 -2.54
N VAL A 325 -18.30 0.47 -1.57
CA VAL A 325 -17.84 0.32 -0.18
C VAL A 325 -16.67 -0.65 -0.07
N GLU A 326 -16.63 -1.68 -0.91
CA GLU A 326 -15.52 -2.64 -0.92
C GLU A 326 -14.23 -1.99 -1.40
N ILE A 327 -14.29 -1.09 -2.38
CA ILE A 327 -13.12 -0.29 -2.80
C ILE A 327 -12.60 0.59 -1.67
N LEU A 328 -13.49 1.25 -0.91
CA LEU A 328 -13.08 2.06 0.23
C LEU A 328 -12.43 1.19 1.32
N LYS A 329 -12.99 0.01 1.61
CA LYS A 329 -12.41 -0.95 2.57
C LYS A 329 -11.02 -1.42 2.16
N MET A 330 -10.77 -1.64 0.86
CA MET A 330 -9.43 -1.98 0.34
C MET A 330 -8.38 -0.87 0.61
N ALA A 331 -8.81 0.39 0.71
CA ALA A 331 -7.94 1.54 1.02
C ALA A 331 -7.94 1.91 2.52
N THR A 332 -8.63 1.14 3.38
CA THR A 332 -8.82 1.46 4.81
C THR A 332 -8.83 0.20 5.68
N VAL A 333 -10.00 -0.39 5.94
CA VAL A 333 -10.23 -1.52 6.88
C VAL A 333 -9.30 -2.70 6.59
N ASN A 334 -9.28 -3.15 5.33
CA ASN A 334 -8.53 -4.33 4.92
C ASN A 334 -7.02 -4.12 5.10
N ALA A 335 -6.55 -2.90 4.87
CA ALA A 335 -5.15 -2.53 5.05
C ALA A 335 -4.77 -2.45 6.53
N GLY A 336 -5.61 -1.86 7.38
CA GLY A 336 -5.41 -1.85 8.83
C GLY A 336 -5.33 -3.27 9.43
N GLN A 337 -6.20 -4.18 8.96
CA GLN A 337 -6.19 -5.59 9.33
C GLN A 337 -4.88 -6.29 8.92
N THR A 338 -4.44 -6.10 7.67
CA THR A 338 -3.20 -6.71 7.14
C THR A 338 -1.97 -6.25 7.90
N LEU A 339 -1.92 -4.96 8.25
CA LEU A 339 -0.82 -4.39 9.02
C LEU A 339 -0.88 -4.74 10.52
N ASN A 340 -1.97 -5.39 10.97
CA ASN A 340 -2.26 -5.67 12.36
C ASN A 340 -2.15 -4.41 13.24
N GLN A 341 -2.72 -3.32 12.76
CA GLN A 341 -2.72 -2.02 13.43
C GLN A 341 -4.15 -1.54 13.65
N LYS A 342 -4.35 -0.79 14.73
CA LYS A 342 -5.65 -0.23 15.11
C LYS A 342 -6.02 1.00 14.26
N ILE A 343 -5.97 0.89 12.94
CA ILE A 343 -6.18 1.97 11.97
C ILE A 343 -7.16 1.52 10.87
N GLY A 344 -7.59 2.46 10.02
CA GLY A 344 -8.43 2.14 8.86
C GLY A 344 -9.92 1.91 9.18
N CYS A 345 -10.34 2.12 10.43
CA CYS A 345 -11.72 1.97 10.88
C CYS A 345 -12.05 3.07 11.92
N ILE A 346 -13.28 3.59 11.88
CA ILE A 346 -13.82 4.45 12.94
C ILE A 346 -14.72 3.57 13.82
N GLU A 347 -14.16 3.14 14.94
CA GLU A 347 -14.85 2.43 16.01
C GLU A 347 -14.06 2.60 17.32
N GLU A 348 -14.70 2.33 18.44
CA GLU A 348 -14.09 2.44 19.76
C GLU A 348 -12.83 1.59 19.89
N GLY A 349 -11.78 2.19 20.47
CA GLY A 349 -10.47 1.56 20.66
C GLY A 349 -9.52 1.66 19.47
N MET A 350 -9.99 2.15 18.31
CA MET A 350 -9.11 2.46 17.16
C MET A 350 -8.35 3.76 17.37
N LEU A 351 -7.21 3.88 16.68
CA LEU A 351 -6.47 5.13 16.58
C LEU A 351 -7.27 6.13 15.75
N ALA A 352 -7.22 7.39 16.17
CA ALA A 352 -7.91 8.48 15.50
C ALA A 352 -7.11 8.97 14.28
N ASP A 353 -7.14 8.15 13.22
CA ASP A 353 -6.70 8.47 11.87
C ASP A 353 -7.94 8.78 11.02
N ILE A 354 -8.33 10.06 11.01
CA ILE A 354 -9.63 10.51 10.51
C ILE A 354 -9.46 11.60 9.46
N MET A 355 -10.20 11.50 8.37
CA MET A 355 -10.41 12.59 7.42
C MET A 355 -11.85 13.11 7.49
N MET A 356 -11.98 14.43 7.46
CA MET A 356 -13.25 15.13 7.33
C MET A 356 -13.33 15.71 5.93
N VAL A 357 -14.33 15.27 5.17
CA VAL A 357 -14.44 15.54 3.74
C VAL A 357 -15.81 16.13 3.43
N GLU A 358 -15.87 17.20 2.67
CA GLU A 358 -17.12 17.80 2.22
C GLU A 358 -18.02 16.75 1.52
N GLN A 359 -19.30 16.71 1.90
CA GLN A 359 -20.26 15.81 1.26
C GLN A 359 -20.77 16.44 -0.05
N LEU A 360 -20.31 15.90 -1.17
CA LEU A 360 -20.61 16.41 -2.52
C LEU A 360 -21.76 15.67 -3.21
N SER A 361 -22.28 14.59 -2.61
CA SER A 361 -23.46 13.87 -3.12
C SER A 361 -24.17 13.07 -2.02
N ASP A 362 -25.40 12.63 -2.28
CA ASP A 362 -26.24 11.88 -1.34
C ASP A 362 -25.67 10.50 -0.97
N ASN A 363 -24.92 9.87 -1.88
CA ASN A 363 -24.22 8.62 -1.59
C ASN A 363 -22.84 8.94 -1.02
N PRO A 364 -22.58 8.75 0.29
CA PRO A 364 -21.35 9.19 0.91
C PRO A 364 -20.11 8.45 0.38
N ILE A 365 -20.24 7.15 0.10
CA ILE A 365 -19.12 6.35 -0.42
C ILE A 365 -18.75 6.81 -1.84
N LEU A 366 -19.73 7.00 -2.71
CA LEU A 366 -19.47 7.52 -4.07
C LEU A 366 -19.07 8.99 -4.06
N SER A 367 -19.49 9.77 -3.05
CA SER A 367 -18.98 11.13 -2.85
C SER A 367 -17.47 11.11 -2.66
N LEU A 368 -16.97 10.25 -1.76
CA LEU A 368 -15.54 10.06 -1.54
C LEU A 368 -14.81 9.58 -2.81
N ILE A 369 -15.34 8.56 -3.49
CA ILE A 369 -14.62 7.92 -4.59
C ILE A 369 -14.65 8.75 -5.89
N ASN A 370 -15.80 9.34 -6.25
CA ASN A 370 -15.96 9.96 -7.58
C ASN A 370 -15.92 11.49 -7.58
N ARG A 371 -16.03 12.15 -6.41
CA ARG A 371 -16.22 13.61 -6.33
C ARG A 371 -15.14 14.31 -5.54
N THR A 372 -14.54 13.65 -4.57
CA THR A 372 -13.56 14.27 -3.69
C THR A 372 -12.24 14.54 -4.40
N GLU A 373 -11.80 15.79 -4.28
CA GLU A 373 -10.43 16.22 -4.56
C GLU A 373 -9.78 16.69 -3.24
N SER A 374 -8.46 16.95 -3.25
CA SER A 374 -7.71 17.42 -2.07
C SER A 374 -8.29 18.69 -1.43
N LYS A 375 -8.91 19.56 -2.23
CA LYS A 375 -9.55 20.80 -1.74
C LYS A 375 -10.79 20.53 -0.88
N ASN A 376 -11.42 19.36 -1.02
CA ASN A 376 -12.64 18.99 -0.29
C ASN A 376 -12.32 18.32 1.06
N ILE A 377 -11.05 18.02 1.34
CA ILE A 377 -10.62 17.56 2.67
C ILE A 377 -10.49 18.79 3.56
N ILE A 378 -11.47 18.98 4.44
CA ILE A 378 -11.51 20.13 5.35
C ILE A 378 -10.64 19.90 6.58
N GLY A 379 -10.38 18.65 6.97
CA GLY A 379 -9.45 18.36 8.05
C GLY A 379 -8.95 16.94 8.04
N LEU A 380 -7.75 16.78 8.59
CA LEU A 380 -7.04 15.52 8.65
C LEU A 380 -6.46 15.32 10.04
N MET A 381 -6.60 14.12 10.57
CA MET A 381 -6.11 13.69 11.87
C MET A 381 -5.26 12.43 11.71
N THR A 382 -4.19 12.35 12.48
CA THR A 382 -3.29 11.19 12.55
C THR A 382 -2.89 10.98 14.01
N ASP A 383 -3.01 9.76 14.50
CA ASP A 383 -2.75 9.41 15.91
C ASP A 383 -3.44 10.37 16.89
N GLY A 384 -4.67 10.79 16.59
CA GLY A 384 -5.45 11.75 17.39
C GLY A 384 -4.99 13.21 17.35
N ASN A 385 -3.94 13.50 16.59
CA ASN A 385 -3.45 14.86 16.38
C ASN A 385 -4.07 15.45 15.12
N LEU A 386 -4.74 16.59 15.27
CA LEU A 386 -5.27 17.35 14.14
C LEU A 386 -4.09 17.95 13.35
N VAL A 387 -3.85 17.43 12.15
CA VAL A 387 -2.78 17.89 11.24
C VAL A 387 -3.16 19.24 10.64
N TYR A 388 -4.39 19.36 10.16
CA TYR A 388 -4.97 20.62 9.70
C TYR A 388 -6.51 20.61 9.81
N LEU A 389 -7.08 21.81 9.83
CA LEU A 389 -8.51 22.08 9.71
C LEU A 389 -8.66 23.42 8.95
N ARG A 390 -9.42 23.42 7.85
CA ARG A 390 -9.55 24.52 6.89
C ARG A 390 -10.89 25.25 7.01
#